data_AF-A0A1D7USV0-F1
#
_entry.id   AF-A0A1D7USV0-F1
#
_cell.length_a   1.000
_cell.length_b   1.000
_cell.length_c   1.000
_cell.angle_alpha   90.00
_cell.angle_beta   90.00
_cell.angle_gamma   90.00
#
_symmetry.space_group_name_H-M   'P 1'
#
loop_
_entity.id
_entity.type
_entity.pdbx_description
1 polymer ?
#
loop_
_entity_poly.entity_id
_entity_poly.type
_entity_poly.pdbx_seq_one_letter_code
_entity_poly.pdbx_strand_id
1 'polypeptide(L)'
;MDLDSSAGLRENLFDFLRIEFKLGKTMKFISILFHFGMITGILWTGGFLFLTSCLDADSKWARISQIQTPEGSSRISYPKDSFSDFVRNLPLKSEPTLWTFQKQNIIHRYDTLGVLDLPLLFQNDLEQCADFTMRIWAEYHKQRGALNRFYLFDYNGRKKSFQASGMSYVSFLRKSFVSSNSYSLKKGGLGIDEADLRPGDLFVQNETGGIGHVSMVLDAAENSKREKFYLIGFSFMPAQEMHIEKAPKEFGSKGWFTYKGFLKHLEEFYPYGTPVLRRFPDK
;
A
#
# COMPACT_ATOMS: atom_id res chain seq x y z
N MET A 1 -28.89 -33.87 10.19
CA MET A 1 -30.23 -33.62 10.72
C MET A 1 -30.10 -32.82 12.00
N ASP A 2 -30.23 -31.50 12.03
CA ASP A 2 -30.17 -30.41 11.06
C ASP A 2 -30.09 -29.15 11.93
N LEU A 3 -29.13 -28.26 11.66
CA LEU A 3 -29.34 -26.88 11.17
C LEU A 3 -30.24 -26.01 12.08
N ASP A 4 -29.63 -25.03 12.76
CA ASP A 4 -29.71 -23.61 12.37
C ASP A 4 -29.16 -22.71 13.50
N SER A 5 -28.06 -22.00 13.25
CA SER A 5 -27.63 -20.87 14.09
C SER A 5 -26.92 -19.83 13.22
N SER A 6 -27.66 -19.27 12.26
CA SER A 6 -27.15 -18.26 11.33
C SER A 6 -27.78 -16.87 11.47
N ALA A 7 -28.45 -16.58 12.60
CA ALA A 7 -29.17 -15.32 12.81
C ALA A 7 -28.44 -14.25 13.65
N GLY A 8 -27.31 -14.55 14.30
CA GLY A 8 -26.66 -13.62 15.25
C GLY A 8 -25.52 -12.75 14.71
N LEU A 9 -25.13 -12.90 13.45
CA LEU A 9 -23.91 -12.27 12.88
C LEU A 9 -24.17 -11.26 11.75
N ARG A 10 -25.44 -10.91 11.50
CA ARG A 10 -25.82 -9.98 10.42
C ARG A 10 -26.18 -8.57 10.87
N GLU A 11 -26.29 -8.29 12.17
CA GLU A 11 -26.67 -6.94 12.64
C GLU A 11 -25.48 -5.98 12.82
N ASN A 12 -24.24 -6.45 12.91
CA ASN A 12 -23.07 -5.57 13.07
C ASN A 12 -22.42 -5.09 11.75
N LEU A 13 -22.94 -5.51 10.59
CA LEU A 13 -22.42 -5.10 9.28
C LEU A 13 -23.15 -3.88 8.70
N PHE A 14 -24.34 -3.56 9.21
CA PHE A 14 -25.17 -2.47 8.70
C PHE A 14 -24.93 -1.11 9.38
N ASP A 15 -24.33 -1.08 10.57
CA ASP A 15 -23.98 0.18 11.24
C ASP A 15 -22.70 0.85 10.68
N PHE A 16 -21.91 0.13 9.88
CA PHE A 16 -20.70 0.68 9.27
C PHE A 16 -20.95 1.40 7.93
N LEU A 17 -22.16 1.31 7.37
CA LEU A 17 -22.54 1.92 6.09
C LEU A 17 -23.21 3.30 6.23
N ARG A 18 -23.22 3.89 7.43
CA ARG A 18 -23.90 5.17 7.71
C ARG A 18 -22.97 6.29 8.17
N ILE A 19 -21.85 6.46 7.48
CA ILE A 19 -21.10 7.72 7.49
C ILE A 19 -21.38 8.40 6.15
N GLU A 20 -22.58 8.97 6.03
CA GLU A 20 -22.92 9.88 4.93
C GLU A 20 -22.19 11.21 5.13
N PHE A 21 -21.34 11.54 4.17
CA PHE A 21 -20.80 12.87 3.94
C PHE A 21 -21.95 13.88 3.77
N LYS A 22 -22.13 14.75 4.77
CA LYS A 22 -22.86 16.01 4.61
C LYS A 22 -22.03 16.93 3.72
N LEU A 23 -22.37 17.04 2.44
CA LEU A 23 -22.13 18.25 1.65
C LEU A 23 -23.42 18.67 0.95
N GLY A 24 -23.76 19.94 1.15
CA GLY A 24 -25.05 20.52 0.82
C GLY A 24 -25.36 20.67 -0.65
N LYS A 25 -26.67 20.69 -0.92
CA LYS A 25 -27.42 21.52 -1.89
C LYS A 25 -26.50 22.45 -2.71
N THR A 26 -26.56 22.55 -4.03
CA THR A 26 -27.74 22.74 -4.88
C THR A 26 -27.21 22.80 -6.31
N MET A 27 -27.80 22.12 -7.30
CA MET A 27 -27.85 22.66 -8.66
C MET A 27 -28.94 21.95 -9.47
N LYS A 28 -29.85 22.77 -9.98
CA LYS A 28 -31.09 22.38 -10.65
C LYS A 28 -30.81 21.85 -12.06
N PHE A 29 -31.49 20.77 -12.41
CA PHE A 29 -31.68 20.31 -13.79
C PHE A 29 -32.42 21.38 -14.60
N ILE A 30 -31.86 21.77 -15.75
CA ILE A 30 -32.60 22.46 -16.81
C ILE A 30 -32.52 21.56 -18.05
N SER A 31 -33.67 20.98 -18.38
CA SER A 31 -33.95 20.33 -19.66
C SER A 31 -34.13 21.43 -20.72
N ILE A 32 -33.35 21.38 -21.80
CA ILE A 32 -33.64 22.14 -23.02
C ILE A 32 -33.88 21.15 -24.14
N LEU A 33 -35.15 21.08 -24.53
CA LEU A 33 -35.71 20.34 -25.65
C LEU A 33 -35.38 21.12 -26.94
N PHE A 34 -34.54 20.58 -27.82
CA PHE A 34 -34.36 21.13 -29.17
C PHE A 34 -35.05 20.25 -30.20
N HIS A 35 -36.05 20.83 -30.87
CA HIS A 35 -36.75 20.25 -32.02
C HIS A 35 -35.79 20.11 -33.22
N PHE A 36 -35.74 18.91 -33.81
CA PHE A 36 -35.06 18.64 -35.08
C PHE A 36 -35.96 19.02 -36.26
N GLY A 37 -35.52 19.98 -37.06
CA GLY A 37 -36.02 20.26 -38.41
C GLY A 37 -35.14 19.60 -39.47
N MET A 38 -35.76 19.09 -40.53
CA MET A 38 -35.17 18.26 -41.59
C MET A 38 -34.24 19.02 -42.56
N ILE A 39 -33.10 18.38 -42.88
CA ILE A 39 -32.45 18.17 -44.19
C ILE A 39 -32.22 19.38 -45.12
N THR A 40 -30.94 19.66 -45.44
CA THR A 40 -30.35 19.56 -46.81
C THR A 40 -28.85 19.83 -46.74
N GLY A 41 -28.08 19.08 -47.53
CA GLY A 41 -26.64 18.86 -47.32
C GLY A 41 -25.70 19.91 -47.91
N ILE A 42 -24.42 19.70 -47.64
CA ILE A 42 -23.25 20.08 -48.45
C ILE A 42 -22.09 19.20 -47.98
N LEU A 43 -21.37 18.61 -48.94
CA LEU A 43 -20.10 17.93 -48.72
C LEU A 43 -19.08 18.88 -48.09
N TRP A 44 -18.44 18.45 -47.00
CA TRP A 44 -17.14 18.97 -46.61
C TRP A 44 -16.20 17.80 -46.36
N THR A 45 -15.34 17.56 -47.34
CA THR A 45 -14.11 16.78 -47.21
C THR A 45 -13.20 17.50 -46.23
N GLY A 46 -13.06 16.94 -45.03
CA GLY A 46 -12.14 17.45 -44.03
C GLY A 46 -12.14 16.51 -42.85
N GLY A 47 -11.25 15.52 -42.89
CA GLY A 47 -11.02 14.62 -41.78
C GLY A 47 -10.72 15.43 -40.52
N PHE A 48 -11.69 15.46 -39.61
CA PHE A 48 -11.43 15.90 -38.25
C PHE A 48 -10.77 14.72 -37.55
N LEU A 49 -9.44 14.73 -37.58
CA LEU A 49 -8.58 13.96 -36.69
C LEU A 49 -9.13 14.11 -35.27
N PHE A 50 -9.80 13.07 -34.78
CA PHE A 50 -9.92 12.83 -33.35
C PHE A 50 -8.50 12.53 -32.84
N LEU A 51 -7.70 13.58 -32.64
CA LEU A 51 -6.58 13.53 -31.72
C LEU A 51 -7.20 13.46 -30.33
N THR A 52 -7.61 12.26 -29.95
CA THR A 52 -7.63 11.87 -28.56
C THR A 52 -6.18 11.87 -28.12
N SER A 53 -5.70 13.02 -27.68
CA SER A 53 -4.56 13.05 -26.76
C SER A 53 -5.07 12.42 -25.47
N CYS A 54 -5.05 11.09 -25.40
CA CYS A 54 -4.73 10.46 -24.13
C CYS A 54 -3.34 10.95 -23.80
N LEU A 55 -3.25 12.03 -23.03
CA LEU A 55 -2.12 12.18 -22.12
C LEU A 55 -2.28 11.01 -21.15
N ASP A 56 -1.76 9.85 -21.53
CA ASP A 56 -1.41 8.81 -20.58
C ASP A 56 -0.43 9.51 -19.64
N ALA A 57 -0.89 9.76 -18.41
CA ALA A 57 -0.10 10.43 -17.41
C ALA A 57 0.95 9.42 -16.92
N ASP A 58 1.99 9.23 -17.73
CA ASP A 58 3.18 8.47 -17.37
C ASP A 58 3.64 8.92 -15.97
N SER A 59 3.84 7.94 -15.10
CA SER A 59 4.33 8.13 -13.75
C SER A 59 5.65 8.85 -13.84
N LYS A 60 5.74 9.92 -13.05
CA LYS A 60 6.92 10.77 -12.96
C LYS A 60 8.19 10.01 -12.55
N TRP A 61 8.06 8.85 -11.93
CA TRP A 61 9.18 8.09 -11.37
C TRP A 61 9.04 6.61 -11.69
N ALA A 62 10.12 5.99 -12.17
CA ALA A 62 10.20 4.56 -12.42
C ALA A 62 10.55 3.76 -11.16
N ARG A 63 11.13 4.42 -10.13
CA ARG A 63 11.55 3.79 -8.86
C ARG A 63 11.37 4.74 -7.69
N ILE A 64 11.20 4.19 -6.48
CA ILE A 64 11.02 4.96 -5.24
C ILE A 64 12.17 5.96 -5.00
N SER A 65 13.42 5.53 -5.23
CA SER A 65 14.64 6.34 -5.09
C SER A 65 14.75 7.54 -6.05
N GLN A 66 13.82 7.70 -6.99
CA GLN A 66 13.73 8.86 -7.87
C GLN A 66 12.75 9.93 -7.35
N ILE A 67 11.93 9.62 -6.35
CA ILE A 67 10.94 10.56 -5.79
C ILE A 67 11.66 11.69 -5.06
N GLN A 68 11.50 12.93 -5.52
CA GLN A 68 12.21 14.08 -4.96
C GLN A 68 12.06 14.17 -3.43
N THR A 69 13.18 14.38 -2.72
CA THR A 69 13.19 14.58 -1.27
C THR A 69 12.59 15.94 -0.90
N PRO A 70 12.15 16.13 0.35
CA PRO A 70 11.77 17.45 0.85
C PRO A 70 12.91 18.46 0.70
N GLU A 71 12.56 19.74 0.52
CA GLU A 71 13.54 20.81 0.32
C GLU A 71 14.55 20.88 1.47
N GLY A 72 15.83 21.07 1.14
CA GLY A 72 16.91 21.07 2.12
C GLY A 72 17.22 19.71 2.75
N SER A 73 16.63 18.61 2.26
CA SER A 73 16.87 17.25 2.74
C SER A 73 17.67 16.40 1.75
N SER A 74 18.52 15.53 2.28
CA SER A 74 19.28 14.53 1.53
C SER A 74 18.84 13.13 1.92
N ARG A 75 18.84 12.17 0.98
CA ARG A 75 18.53 10.77 1.30
C ARG A 75 19.58 10.20 2.26
N ILE A 76 19.12 9.40 3.23
CA ILE A 76 20.00 8.64 4.11
C ILE A 76 20.62 7.47 3.33
N SER A 77 21.92 7.21 3.48
CA SER A 77 22.59 6.11 2.77
C SER A 77 22.47 4.78 3.52
N TYR A 78 22.29 3.69 2.78
CA TYR A 78 22.26 2.33 3.31
C TYR A 78 23.27 1.46 2.57
N PRO A 79 23.79 0.38 3.19
CA PRO A 79 24.71 -0.52 2.51
C PRO A 79 24.09 -1.06 1.22
N LYS A 80 24.87 -1.04 0.15
CA LYS A 80 24.46 -1.62 -1.14
C LYS A 80 24.01 -3.07 -0.93
N ASP A 81 22.99 -3.46 -1.65
CA ASP A 81 22.40 -4.80 -1.60
C ASP A 81 21.77 -5.22 -0.26
N SER A 82 21.65 -4.29 0.70
CA SER A 82 20.86 -4.52 1.91
C SER A 82 19.36 -4.55 1.59
N PHE A 83 18.55 -5.03 2.55
CA PHE A 83 17.10 -4.97 2.38
C PHE A 83 16.60 -3.52 2.23
N SER A 84 17.17 -2.58 2.98
CA SER A 84 16.83 -1.16 2.85
C SER A 84 17.18 -0.60 1.47
N ASP A 85 18.32 -0.98 0.91
CA ASP A 85 18.71 -0.61 -0.45
C ASP A 85 17.77 -1.23 -1.50
N PHE A 86 17.34 -2.48 -1.32
CA PHE A 86 16.35 -3.13 -2.18
C PHE A 86 14.99 -2.41 -2.13
N VAL A 87 14.46 -2.14 -0.93
CA VAL A 87 13.14 -1.53 -0.74
C VAL A 87 13.04 -0.15 -1.39
N ARG A 88 14.04 0.72 -1.19
CA ARG A 88 14.04 2.06 -1.83
C ARG A 88 14.16 2.04 -3.36
N ASN A 89 14.44 0.88 -3.92
CA ASN A 89 14.73 0.68 -5.33
C ASN A 89 13.68 -0.20 -6.00
N LEU A 90 12.57 -0.50 -5.32
CA LEU A 90 11.41 -1.14 -5.92
C LEU A 90 10.86 -0.28 -7.06
N PRO A 91 10.44 -0.93 -8.17
CA PRO A 91 9.89 -0.24 -9.32
C PRO A 91 8.52 0.33 -9.00
N LEU A 92 8.17 1.40 -9.71
CA LEU A 92 6.85 2.01 -9.70
C LEU A 92 6.21 1.83 -11.07
N LYS A 93 4.89 1.68 -11.10
CA LYS A 93 4.14 1.60 -12.34
C LYS A 93 4.29 2.88 -13.14
N SER A 94 4.30 2.76 -14.47
CA SER A 94 4.13 3.91 -15.36
C SER A 94 2.70 4.46 -15.22
N GLU A 95 1.68 3.62 -15.23
CA GLU A 95 0.31 4.10 -15.10
C GLU A 95 -0.12 4.25 -13.63
N PRO A 96 -0.87 5.31 -13.27
CA PRO A 96 -1.39 5.54 -11.93
C PRO A 96 -2.61 4.64 -11.66
N THR A 97 -2.41 3.33 -11.68
CA THR A 97 -3.45 2.33 -11.41
C THR A 97 -3.16 1.59 -10.11
N LEU A 98 -4.20 1.44 -9.30
CA LEU A 98 -4.16 0.71 -8.04
C LEU A 98 -5.25 -0.36 -8.07
N TRP A 99 -4.86 -1.61 -8.30
CA TRP A 99 -5.79 -2.71 -8.50
C TRP A 99 -6.05 -3.49 -7.21
N THR A 100 -7.32 -3.83 -6.99
CA THR A 100 -7.71 -4.85 -5.99
C THR A 100 -7.55 -6.26 -6.55
N PHE A 101 -7.62 -7.28 -5.70
CA PHE A 101 -7.66 -8.68 -6.15
C PHE A 101 -8.84 -8.99 -7.08
N GLN A 102 -9.90 -8.17 -7.02
CA GLN A 102 -11.08 -8.24 -7.90
C GLN A 102 -10.90 -7.47 -9.21
N LYS A 103 -9.69 -6.98 -9.50
CA LYS A 103 -9.33 -6.20 -10.69
C LYS A 103 -10.12 -4.90 -10.82
N GLN A 104 -10.44 -4.25 -9.69
CA GLN A 104 -11.04 -2.92 -9.67
C GLN A 104 -9.94 -1.87 -9.46
N ASN A 105 -9.92 -0.82 -10.29
CA ASN A 105 -9.03 0.32 -10.09
C ASN A 105 -9.61 1.22 -9.02
N ILE A 106 -8.89 1.40 -7.92
CA ILE A 106 -9.32 2.19 -6.76
C ILE A 106 -8.37 3.36 -6.47
N ILE A 107 -7.53 3.75 -7.44
CA ILE A 107 -6.55 4.83 -7.26
C ILE A 107 -7.17 6.13 -6.71
N HIS A 108 -8.40 6.46 -7.13
CA HIS A 108 -9.11 7.67 -6.70
C HIS A 108 -9.51 7.68 -5.21
N ARG A 109 -9.37 6.56 -4.50
CA ARG A 109 -9.66 6.48 -3.06
C ARG A 109 -8.52 6.98 -2.17
N TYR A 110 -7.33 7.19 -2.74
CA TYR A 110 -6.12 7.54 -2.00
C TYR A 110 -5.42 8.75 -2.63
N ASP A 111 -4.75 9.55 -1.80
CA ASP A 111 -3.74 10.48 -2.29
C ASP A 111 -2.41 9.72 -2.35
N THR A 112 -1.92 9.46 -3.57
CA THR A 112 -0.76 8.60 -3.78
C THR A 112 0.37 9.36 -4.46
N LEU A 113 1.62 9.03 -4.11
CA LEU A 113 2.80 9.47 -4.87
C LEU A 113 3.14 8.52 -6.03
N GLY A 114 2.72 7.26 -5.93
CA GLY A 114 2.97 6.23 -6.92
C GLY A 114 2.48 4.87 -6.44
N VAL A 115 2.38 3.91 -7.35
CA VAL A 115 2.01 2.52 -7.05
C VAL A 115 3.19 1.63 -7.38
N LEU A 116 3.53 0.69 -6.49
CA LEU A 116 4.61 -0.25 -6.74
C LEU A 116 4.27 -1.13 -7.95
N ASP A 117 5.24 -1.34 -8.82
CA ASP A 117 5.14 -2.31 -9.92
C ASP A 117 5.44 -3.72 -9.39
N LEU A 118 4.57 -4.16 -8.49
CA LEU A 118 4.55 -5.49 -7.90
C LEU A 118 3.08 -5.94 -7.85
N PRO A 119 2.55 -6.55 -8.91
CA PRO A 119 1.15 -6.95 -8.94
C PRO A 119 0.88 -8.04 -7.90
N LEU A 120 -0.38 -8.14 -7.46
CA LEU A 120 -0.84 -9.22 -6.58
C LEU A 120 -0.49 -10.58 -7.20
N LEU A 121 0.20 -11.43 -6.44
CA LEU A 121 0.53 -12.79 -6.84
C LEU A 121 -0.73 -13.67 -6.88
N PHE A 122 -1.71 -13.39 -6.03
CA PHE A 122 -2.94 -14.16 -5.89
C PHE A 122 -4.17 -13.41 -6.40
N GLN A 123 -5.15 -14.17 -6.91
CA GLN A 123 -6.44 -13.64 -7.43
C GLN A 123 -7.58 -13.75 -6.41
N ASN A 124 -7.28 -14.10 -5.17
CA ASN A 124 -8.22 -14.10 -4.05
C ASN A 124 -7.80 -13.04 -3.03
N ASP A 125 -8.62 -12.82 -2.01
CA ASP A 125 -8.37 -11.84 -0.94
C ASP A 125 -7.23 -12.29 -0.01
N LEU A 126 -6.03 -12.35 -0.58
CA LEU A 126 -4.73 -12.68 -0.01
C LEU A 126 -3.77 -11.61 -0.55
N GLU A 127 -2.70 -11.30 0.17
CA GLU A 127 -1.86 -10.11 -0.11
C GLU A 127 -2.49 -8.80 0.38
N GLN A 128 -3.04 -8.84 1.60
CA GLN A 128 -3.41 -7.64 2.36
C GLN A 128 -2.17 -6.94 2.94
N CYS A 129 -2.38 -5.86 3.72
CA CYS A 129 -1.31 -5.02 4.27
C CYS A 129 -0.09 -5.80 4.83
N ALA A 130 -0.29 -6.76 5.74
CA ALA A 130 0.79 -7.56 6.32
C ALA A 130 1.46 -8.48 5.29
N ASP A 131 0.67 -9.17 4.47
CA ASP A 131 1.15 -10.10 3.46
C ASP A 131 2.03 -9.43 2.41
N PHE A 132 1.68 -8.21 2.02
CA PHE A 132 2.45 -7.46 1.03
C PHE A 132 3.85 -7.10 1.56
N THR A 133 3.96 -6.76 2.85
CA THR A 133 5.27 -6.55 3.48
C THR A 133 6.11 -7.83 3.55
N MET A 134 5.45 -8.97 3.82
CA MET A 134 6.07 -10.30 3.77
C MET A 134 6.48 -10.68 2.34
N ARG A 135 5.70 -10.28 1.32
CA ARG A 135 5.98 -10.48 -0.10
C ARG A 135 7.22 -9.69 -0.55
N ILE A 136 7.36 -8.44 -0.13
CA ILE A 136 8.56 -7.62 -0.41
C ILE A 136 9.81 -8.27 0.21
N TRP A 137 9.72 -8.76 1.44
CA TRP A 137 10.81 -9.52 2.07
C TRP A 137 11.15 -10.79 1.30
N ALA A 138 10.14 -11.52 0.81
CA ALA A 138 10.33 -12.72 0.01
C ALA A 138 11.02 -12.43 -1.34
N GLU A 139 10.60 -11.37 -2.05
CA GLU A 139 11.20 -10.99 -3.32
C GLU A 139 12.64 -10.51 -3.16
N TYR A 140 12.99 -9.83 -2.06
CA TYR A 140 14.39 -9.52 -1.74
C TYR A 140 15.26 -10.79 -1.68
N HIS A 141 14.84 -11.80 -0.93
CA HIS A 141 15.57 -13.06 -0.83
C HIS A 141 15.63 -13.82 -2.16
N LYS A 142 14.53 -13.80 -2.92
CA LYS A 142 14.45 -14.45 -4.22
C LYS A 142 15.38 -13.81 -5.25
N GLN A 143 15.38 -12.47 -5.37
CA GLN A 143 16.25 -11.76 -6.30
C GLN A 143 17.74 -11.96 -5.98
N ARG A 144 18.07 -12.11 -4.70
CA ARG A 144 19.44 -12.34 -4.22
C ARG A 144 19.88 -13.81 -4.30
N GLY A 145 19.04 -14.72 -4.78
CA GLY A 145 19.32 -16.16 -4.78
C GLY A 145 19.51 -16.72 -3.36
N ALA A 146 18.95 -16.08 -2.34
CA ALA A 146 19.17 -16.36 -0.92
C ALA A 146 17.94 -16.98 -0.23
N LEU A 147 17.18 -17.79 -0.96
CA LEU A 147 15.98 -18.47 -0.46
C LEU A 147 16.27 -19.49 0.66
N ASN A 148 17.50 -19.99 0.75
CA ASN A 148 17.96 -20.82 1.87
C ASN A 148 17.89 -20.08 3.23
N ARG A 149 17.96 -18.74 3.20
CA ARG A 149 17.84 -17.87 4.40
C ARG A 149 16.46 -17.24 4.55
N PHE A 150 15.55 -17.46 3.59
CA PHE A 150 14.22 -16.87 3.63
C PHE A 150 13.35 -17.55 4.68
N TYR A 151 12.65 -16.74 5.46
CA TYR A 151 11.65 -17.17 6.41
C TYR A 151 10.49 -16.18 6.47
N LEU A 152 9.36 -16.65 6.98
CA LEU A 152 8.24 -15.83 7.43
C LEU A 152 7.86 -16.21 8.85
N PHE A 153 7.05 -15.40 9.51
CA PHE A 153 6.54 -15.75 10.83
C PHE A 153 5.26 -16.58 10.70
N ASP A 154 5.03 -17.49 11.64
CA ASP A 154 3.69 -18.00 11.93
C ASP A 154 2.92 -17.02 12.83
N TYR A 155 1.64 -17.30 13.11
CA TYR A 155 0.80 -16.51 14.01
C TYR A 155 1.45 -16.13 15.36
N ASN A 156 2.29 -17.01 15.89
CA ASN A 156 2.95 -16.82 17.18
C ASN A 156 4.28 -16.08 17.06
N GLY A 157 4.64 -15.57 15.88
CA GLY A 157 5.90 -14.87 15.65
C GLY A 157 7.10 -15.81 15.49
N ARG A 158 6.90 -17.12 15.34
CA ARG A 158 8.03 -18.06 15.18
C ARG A 158 8.47 -18.08 13.72
N LYS A 159 9.77 -17.93 13.48
CA LYS A 159 10.36 -18.04 12.14
C LYS A 159 10.08 -19.44 11.55
N LYS A 160 9.56 -19.48 10.33
CA LYS A 160 9.36 -20.67 9.49
C LYS A 160 10.26 -20.52 8.28
N SER A 161 11.28 -21.37 8.17
CA SER A 161 12.19 -21.38 7.03
C SER A 161 11.48 -21.89 5.79
N PHE A 162 11.69 -21.21 4.66
CA PHE A 162 11.24 -21.67 3.36
C PHE A 162 11.94 -22.99 2.97
N GLN A 163 13.26 -23.07 3.10
CA GLN A 163 14.03 -24.27 2.75
C GLN A 163 13.58 -25.49 3.55
N ALA A 164 13.41 -25.35 4.87
CA ALA A 164 13.00 -26.46 5.73
C ALA A 164 11.55 -26.91 5.47
N SER A 165 10.73 -26.09 4.81
CA SER A 165 9.33 -26.42 4.53
C SER A 165 9.15 -27.48 3.44
N GLY A 166 10.15 -27.64 2.55
CA GLY A 166 10.05 -28.49 1.35
C GLY A 166 8.99 -28.04 0.32
N MET A 167 8.39 -26.86 0.50
CA MET A 167 7.33 -26.34 -0.37
C MET A 167 7.89 -25.60 -1.59
N SER A 168 7.08 -25.49 -2.63
CA SER A 168 7.31 -24.49 -3.68
C SER A 168 7.23 -23.07 -3.10
N TYR A 169 7.90 -22.10 -3.74
CA TYR A 169 7.89 -20.69 -3.31
C TYR A 169 6.46 -20.15 -3.16
N VAL A 170 5.61 -20.36 -4.17
CA VAL A 170 4.22 -19.87 -4.17
C VAL A 170 3.38 -20.58 -3.09
N SER A 171 3.55 -21.89 -2.91
CA SER A 171 2.83 -22.64 -1.86
C SER A 171 3.22 -22.19 -0.45
N PHE A 172 4.51 -21.91 -0.22
CA PHE A 172 5.00 -21.41 1.06
C PHE A 172 4.43 -20.03 1.39
N LEU A 173 4.42 -19.11 0.41
CA LEU A 173 3.82 -17.79 0.60
C LEU A 173 2.32 -17.89 0.87
N ARG A 174 1.57 -18.66 0.06
CA ARG A 174 0.14 -18.86 0.29
C ARG A 174 -0.14 -19.39 1.69
N LYS A 175 0.59 -20.43 2.13
CA LYS A 175 0.43 -20.99 3.47
C LYS A 175 0.71 -19.95 4.55
N SER A 176 1.76 -19.15 4.37
CA SER A 176 2.15 -18.12 5.34
C SER A 176 1.12 -17.01 5.43
N PHE A 177 0.62 -16.51 4.30
CA PHE A 177 -0.37 -15.42 4.24
C PHE A 177 -1.73 -15.84 4.84
N VAL A 178 -2.13 -17.11 4.65
CA VAL A 178 -3.35 -17.65 5.30
C VAL A 178 -3.21 -17.79 6.82
N SER A 179 -1.99 -17.97 7.34
CA SER A 179 -1.75 -18.31 8.75
C SER A 179 -1.06 -17.22 9.56
N SER A 180 -0.90 -16.03 8.99
CA SER A 180 -0.23 -14.89 9.61
C SER A 180 -0.91 -13.58 9.28
N ASN A 181 -0.67 -12.57 10.11
CA ASN A 181 -1.21 -11.23 9.94
C ASN A 181 -0.26 -10.20 10.59
N SER A 182 -0.74 -8.97 10.79
CA SER A 182 0.00 -7.91 11.48
C SER A 182 0.47 -8.31 12.88
N TYR A 183 -0.27 -9.16 13.60
CA TYR A 183 0.13 -9.66 14.91
C TYR A 183 1.33 -10.61 14.87
N SER A 184 1.41 -11.47 13.84
CA SER A 184 2.59 -12.30 13.59
C SER A 184 3.85 -11.46 13.47
N LEU A 185 3.76 -10.34 12.72
CA LEU A 185 4.86 -9.39 12.55
C LEU A 185 5.18 -8.64 13.84
N LYS A 186 4.15 -8.25 14.63
CA LYS A 186 4.33 -7.66 15.96
C LYS A 186 5.06 -8.57 16.93
N LYS A 187 4.79 -9.89 16.90
CA LYS A 187 5.43 -10.88 17.78
C LYS A 187 6.82 -11.29 17.30
N GLY A 188 6.99 -11.52 16.01
CA GLY A 188 8.22 -12.10 15.45
C GLY A 188 9.27 -11.08 15.03
N GLY A 189 8.86 -9.87 14.66
CA GLY A 189 9.77 -8.82 14.23
C GLY A 189 10.65 -8.30 15.36
N LEU A 190 11.87 -7.89 15.03
CA LEU A 190 12.76 -7.20 15.96
C LEU A 190 12.17 -5.83 16.28
N GLY A 191 11.99 -5.53 17.58
CA GLY A 191 11.66 -4.18 18.04
C GLY A 191 12.83 -3.23 17.77
N ILE A 192 12.52 -2.04 17.27
CA ILE A 192 13.51 -0.99 16.99
C ILE A 192 12.99 0.36 17.51
N ASP A 193 13.90 1.29 17.72
CA ASP A 193 13.58 2.66 18.09
C ASP A 193 13.46 3.56 16.85
N GLU A 194 12.79 4.70 16.99
CA GLU A 194 12.65 5.73 15.94
C GLU A 194 14.02 6.15 15.35
N ALA A 195 15.05 6.22 16.19
CA ALA A 195 16.39 6.62 15.78
C ALA A 195 16.99 5.69 14.71
N ASP A 196 16.60 4.41 14.71
CA ASP A 196 17.10 3.38 13.81
C ASP A 196 16.20 3.15 12.59
N LEU A 197 15.07 3.86 12.49
CA LEU A 197 14.06 3.65 11.46
C LEU A 197 14.66 3.82 10.05
N ARG A 198 14.46 2.80 9.21
CA ARG A 198 15.02 2.71 7.85
C ARG A 198 14.06 1.99 6.89
N PRO A 199 14.28 2.07 5.58
CA PRO A 199 13.49 1.34 4.59
C PRO A 199 13.45 -0.16 4.86
N GLY A 200 12.26 -0.75 4.73
CA GLY A 200 11.96 -2.14 5.08
C GLY A 200 11.45 -2.33 6.51
N ASP A 201 11.55 -1.32 7.38
CA ASP A 201 10.93 -1.36 8.71
C ASP A 201 9.42 -1.12 8.63
N LEU A 202 8.72 -1.58 9.66
CA LEU A 202 7.27 -1.67 9.70
C LEU A 202 6.72 -0.84 10.87
N PHE A 203 5.64 -0.11 10.60
CA PHE A 203 4.71 0.35 11.63
C PHE A 203 3.61 -0.69 11.75
N VAL A 204 3.43 -1.26 12.94
CA VAL A 204 2.49 -2.37 13.16
C VAL A 204 1.45 -1.98 14.21
N GLN A 205 0.18 -1.90 13.81
CA GLN A 205 -0.95 -1.70 14.71
C GLN A 205 -1.75 -3.00 14.82
N ASN A 206 -1.66 -3.67 15.98
CA ASN A 206 -2.48 -4.84 16.29
C ASN A 206 -2.39 -5.12 17.80
N GLU A 207 -3.48 -4.93 18.55
CA GLU A 207 -3.49 -5.11 20.00
C GLU A 207 -3.83 -6.54 20.43
N THR A 208 -4.83 -7.15 19.78
CA THR A 208 -5.50 -8.35 20.27
C THR A 208 -5.23 -9.61 19.45
N GLY A 209 -4.50 -9.49 18.34
CA GLY A 209 -4.23 -10.60 17.42
C GLY A 209 -5.23 -10.78 16.29
N GLY A 210 -6.30 -9.97 16.26
CA GLY A 210 -7.30 -9.93 15.21
C GLY A 210 -6.90 -9.03 14.04
N ILE A 211 -7.86 -8.23 13.56
CA ILE A 211 -7.65 -7.25 12.48
C ILE A 211 -6.67 -6.17 12.98
N GLY A 212 -5.73 -5.80 12.12
CA GLY A 212 -4.79 -4.72 12.37
C GLY A 212 -4.21 -4.20 11.07
N HIS A 213 -3.21 -3.32 11.16
CA HIS A 213 -2.59 -2.70 10.00
C HIS A 213 -1.07 -2.75 10.05
N VAL A 214 -0.46 -2.83 8.87
CA VAL A 214 0.99 -2.71 8.69
C VAL A 214 1.26 -1.74 7.55
N SER A 215 2.13 -0.77 7.82
CA SER A 215 2.71 0.10 6.80
C SER A 215 4.23 -0.09 6.80
N MET A 216 4.88 0.06 5.65
CA MET A 216 6.33 -0.14 5.50
C MET A 216 7.02 1.19 5.19
N VAL A 217 8.16 1.46 5.81
CA VAL A 217 9.05 2.55 5.38
C VAL A 217 9.67 2.16 4.04
N LEU A 218 9.47 2.99 3.03
CA LEU A 218 9.96 2.75 1.68
C LEU A 218 11.24 3.53 1.36
N ASP A 219 11.37 4.72 1.93
CA ASP A 219 12.59 5.52 1.84
C ASP A 219 12.74 6.48 3.03
N ALA A 220 13.93 7.01 3.23
CA ALA A 220 14.23 7.98 4.28
C ALA A 220 15.16 9.11 3.78
N ALA A 221 14.85 10.33 4.19
CA ALA A 221 15.66 11.54 3.98
C ALA A 221 15.82 12.32 5.29
N GLU A 222 16.87 13.12 5.38
CA GLU A 222 17.19 13.93 6.55
C GLU A 222 17.61 15.33 6.12
N ASN A 223 17.15 16.36 6.84
CA ASN A 223 17.57 17.75 6.62
C ASN A 223 18.75 18.17 7.51
N SER A 224 19.26 19.38 7.29
CA SER A 224 20.37 19.94 8.08
C SER A 224 20.05 20.11 9.58
N LYS A 225 18.77 20.08 9.97
CA LYS A 225 18.30 20.13 11.36
C LYS A 225 18.12 18.74 11.99
N ARG A 226 18.56 17.66 11.31
CA ARG A 226 18.41 16.27 11.75
C ARG A 226 16.96 15.78 11.83
N GLU A 227 16.05 16.49 11.17
CA GLU A 227 14.66 16.04 11.02
C GLU A 227 14.59 15.01 9.90
N LYS A 228 13.97 13.87 10.20
CA LYS A 228 13.83 12.75 9.26
C LYS A 228 12.45 12.73 8.62
N PHE A 229 12.44 12.38 7.35
CA PHE A 229 11.27 12.25 6.51
C PHE A 229 11.23 10.87 5.88
N TYR A 230 10.04 10.29 5.75
CA TYR A 230 9.84 8.92 5.28
C TYR A 230 8.79 8.85 4.17
N LEU A 231 9.06 8.06 3.14
CA LEU A 231 8.01 7.55 2.25
C LEU A 231 7.43 6.30 2.89
N ILE A 232 6.10 6.19 2.89
CA ILE A 232 5.41 5.07 3.52
C ILE A 232 4.58 4.31 2.48
N GLY A 233 4.79 3.00 2.44
CA GLY A 233 4.05 2.06 1.63
C GLY A 233 2.81 1.57 2.36
N PHE A 234 1.70 1.56 1.65
CA PHE A 234 0.37 1.18 2.13
C PHE A 234 -0.26 0.14 1.22
N SER A 235 -0.87 -0.86 1.83
CA SER A 235 -1.88 -1.73 1.24
C SER A 235 -2.96 -1.94 2.30
N PHE A 236 -4.11 -2.51 1.95
CA PHE A 236 -5.27 -2.55 2.85
C PHE A 236 -6.02 -3.88 2.80
N MET A 237 -7.19 -3.90 3.45
CA MET A 237 -8.15 -4.99 3.45
C MET A 237 -9.47 -4.49 2.84
N PRO A 238 -10.02 -5.11 1.79
CA PRO A 238 -9.51 -6.31 1.10
C PRO A 238 -8.19 -6.10 0.34
N ALA A 239 -7.59 -7.18 -0.15
CA ALA A 239 -6.30 -7.19 -0.82
C ALA A 239 -6.25 -6.26 -2.03
N GLN A 240 -5.21 -5.44 -2.06
CA GLN A 240 -4.92 -4.44 -3.08
C GLN A 240 -3.40 -4.27 -3.23
N GLU A 241 -2.96 -3.80 -4.39
CA GLU A 241 -1.54 -3.50 -4.61
C GLU A 241 -1.03 -2.46 -3.60
N MET A 242 0.29 -2.43 -3.40
CA MET A 242 0.90 -1.43 -2.51
C MET A 242 1.12 -0.11 -3.24
N HIS A 243 0.66 0.98 -2.64
CA HIS A 243 0.94 2.34 -3.08
C HIS A 243 1.79 3.09 -2.05
N ILE A 244 2.33 4.23 -2.46
CA ILE A 244 3.00 5.18 -1.57
C ILE A 244 1.95 6.21 -1.13
N GLU A 245 1.59 6.18 0.15
CA GLU A 245 0.66 7.15 0.73
C GLU A 245 1.32 8.52 0.75
N LYS A 246 0.65 9.52 0.18
CA LYS A 246 1.17 10.88 0.11
C LYS A 246 0.88 11.61 1.41
N ALA A 247 1.93 12.02 2.12
CA ALA A 247 1.76 12.80 3.34
C ALA A 247 1.02 14.13 3.10
N PRO A 248 -0.08 14.38 3.82
CA PRO A 248 -0.67 15.71 3.96
C PRO A 248 0.35 16.71 4.54
N LYS A 249 0.14 18.01 4.29
CA LYS A 249 1.09 19.07 4.68
C LYS A 249 1.25 19.18 6.21
N GLU A 250 0.24 18.81 6.95
CA GLU A 250 0.18 18.78 8.41
C GLU A 250 0.98 17.61 9.02
N PHE A 251 1.23 16.56 8.25
CA PHE A 251 1.94 15.36 8.71
C PHE A 251 3.35 15.24 8.12
N GLY A 252 3.72 16.14 7.21
CA GLY A 252 4.97 16.02 6.50
C GLY A 252 5.24 17.13 5.49
N SER A 253 6.11 16.83 4.53
CA SER A 253 6.53 17.79 3.51
C SER A 253 6.72 17.08 2.17
N LYS A 254 6.20 17.68 1.09
CA LYS A 254 6.31 17.16 -0.29
C LYS A 254 5.89 15.68 -0.43
N GLY A 255 4.90 15.25 0.36
CA GLY A 255 4.39 13.88 0.35
C GLY A 255 5.19 12.88 1.20
N TRP A 256 6.25 13.33 1.88
CA TRP A 256 7.00 12.53 2.85
C TRP A 256 6.51 12.82 4.27
N PHE A 257 6.26 11.79 5.06
CA PHE A 257 5.85 11.92 6.44
C PHE A 257 7.03 12.22 7.36
N THR A 258 6.82 13.03 8.41
CA THR A 258 7.66 12.96 9.60
C THR A 258 7.25 11.76 10.45
N TYR A 259 8.10 11.28 11.37
CA TYR A 259 7.71 10.19 12.28
C TYR A 259 6.43 10.53 13.06
N LYS A 260 6.41 11.69 13.74
CA LYS A 260 5.25 12.17 14.51
C LYS A 260 4.02 12.38 13.63
N GLY A 261 4.20 12.93 12.43
CA GLY A 261 3.10 13.11 11.50
C GLY A 261 2.49 11.79 11.05
N PHE A 262 3.31 10.76 10.83
CA PHE A 262 2.80 9.45 10.50
C PHE A 262 2.04 8.79 11.66
N LEU A 263 2.53 8.94 12.89
CA LEU A 263 1.80 8.45 14.08
C LEU A 263 0.41 9.08 14.18
N LYS A 264 0.30 10.40 13.96
CA LYS A 264 -1.01 11.09 13.94
C LYS A 264 -1.90 10.62 12.80
N HIS A 265 -1.34 10.44 11.61
CA HIS A 265 -2.09 9.90 10.48
C HIS A 265 -2.67 8.51 10.80
N LEU A 266 -1.89 7.63 11.42
CA LEU A 266 -2.38 6.33 11.87
C LEU A 266 -3.46 6.45 12.96
N GLU A 267 -3.29 7.35 13.93
CA GLU A 267 -4.27 7.61 14.99
C GLU A 267 -5.61 8.12 14.44
N GLU A 268 -5.58 9.02 13.46
CA GLU A 268 -6.78 9.65 12.88
C GLU A 268 -7.56 8.71 11.96
N PHE A 269 -6.87 7.90 11.16
CA PHE A 269 -7.50 7.13 10.07
C PHE A 269 -7.52 5.62 10.28
N TYR A 270 -6.73 5.08 11.23
CA TYR A 270 -6.54 3.64 11.39
C TYR A 270 -6.60 3.23 12.88
N PRO A 271 -7.81 2.97 13.43
CA PRO A 271 -8.02 2.72 14.87
C PRO A 271 -7.67 1.28 15.28
N TYR A 272 -6.48 0.80 14.90
CA TYR A 272 -5.97 -0.54 15.21
C TYR A 272 -5.00 -0.56 16.40
N GLY A 273 -5.05 0.50 17.22
CA GLY A 273 -4.23 0.68 18.42
C GLY A 273 -2.92 1.43 18.17
N THR A 274 -2.10 1.51 19.23
CA THR A 274 -0.82 2.23 19.15
C THR A 274 0.17 1.46 18.25
N PRO A 275 0.74 2.10 17.20
CA PRO A 275 1.70 1.43 16.34
C PRO A 275 3.00 1.13 17.10
N VAL A 276 3.58 -0.03 16.83
CA VAL A 276 4.93 -0.39 17.27
C VAL A 276 5.83 -0.62 16.07
N LEU A 277 7.12 -0.27 16.21
CA LEU A 277 8.08 -0.45 15.14
C LEU A 277 8.64 -1.88 15.13
N ARG A 278 8.70 -2.49 13.94
CA ARG A 278 9.23 -3.84 13.75
C ARG A 278 10.13 -3.91 12.53
N ARG A 279 11.16 -4.75 12.60
CA ARG A 279 12.09 -5.03 11.51
C ARG A 279 12.15 -6.53 11.27
N PHE A 280 12.27 -6.97 10.01
CA PHE A 280 12.67 -8.34 9.69
C PHE A 280 14.14 -8.54 10.09
N PRO A 281 14.46 -9.47 11.02
CA PRO A 281 15.84 -9.76 11.37
C PRO A 281 16.67 -10.25 10.17
N ASP A 282 17.84 -9.63 9.94
CA ASP A 282 18.80 -10.04 8.90
C ASP A 282 19.46 -11.41 9.19
N LYS A 283 19.29 -11.95 10.42
CA LYS A 283 19.80 -13.24 10.92
C LYS A 283 18.76 -13.91 11.83
#